data_AF-A0AAD3Z8S6-F1
#
_entry.id   AF-A0AAD3Z8S6-F1
#
_cell.length_a   1.000
_cell.length_b   1.000
_cell.length_c   1.000
_cell.angle_alpha   90.00
_cell.angle_beta   90.00
_cell.angle_gamma   90.00
#
_symmetry.space_group_name_H-M   'P 1'
#
loop_
_entity.id
_entity.type
_entity.pdbx_description
1 polymer ?
#
loop_
_entity_poly.entity_id
_entity_poly.type
_entity_poly.pdbx_seq_one_letter_code
_entity_poly.pdbx_strand_id
1 'polypeptide(L)' 'MPDVFKVADILVSHAVKAHKDDIAIIAYYGSYATGRASETSDLDMFYTPDEGDAGPV' A
#
# COMPACT_ATOMS: atom_id res chain seq x y z
N MET A 1 20.06 4.01 3.77
CA MET A 1 18.63 3.80 4.03
C MET A 1 18.08 2.90 2.92
N PRO A 2 17.32 1.83 3.23
CA PRO A 2 16.64 1.04 2.20
C PRO A 2 15.79 1.97 1.33
N ASP A 3 15.76 1.72 0.02
CA ASP A 3 14.84 2.42 -0.86
C ASP A 3 13.41 1.94 -0.55
N VAL A 4 12.69 2.70 0.28
CA VAL A 4 11.34 2.32 0.72
C VAL A 4 10.35 2.29 -0.44
N PHE A 5 10.56 3.06 -1.51
CA PHE A 5 9.68 3.02 -2.68
C PHE A 5 9.93 1.77 -3.51
N LYS A 6 11.16 1.24 -3.50
CA LYS A 6 11.44 -0.10 -4.03
C LYS A 6 10.77 -1.21 -3.22
N VAL A 7 10.67 -1.06 -1.90
CA VAL A 7 9.90 -1.99 -1.06
C VAL A 7 8.42 -1.90 -1.40
N ALA A 8 7.87 -0.68 -1.51
CA ALA A 8 6.48 -0.46 -1.92
C ALA A 8 6.18 -1.13 -3.27
N ASP A 9 7.06 -0.95 -4.27
CA ASP A 9 6.89 -1.54 -5.60
C ASP A 9 6.86 -3.08 -5.57
N ILE A 10 7.72 -3.71 -4.74
CA ILE A 10 7.71 -5.16 -4.54
C ILE A 10 6.39 -5.61 -3.91
N LEU A 11 5.90 -4.90 -2.89
CA LEU A 11 4.65 -5.23 -2.20
C LEU A 11 3.43 -5.06 -3.13
N VAL A 12 3.36 -3.96 -3.88
CA VAL A 12 2.31 -3.69 -4.88
C VAL A 12 2.34 -4.75 -5.96
N SER A 13 3.51 -5.05 -6.53
CA SER A 13 3.66 -6.07 -7.58
C SER A 13 3.20 -7.45 -7.12
N HIS A 14 3.52 -7.83 -5.87
CA HIS A 14 3.06 -9.08 -5.29
C HIS A 14 1.55 -9.11 -5.08
N ALA A 15 0.98 -8.05 -4.50
CA ALA A 15 -0.46 -7.94 -4.23
C ALA A 15 -1.29 -7.98 -5.53
N VAL A 16 -0.91 -7.20 -6.54
CA VAL A 16 -1.57 -7.19 -7.86
C VAL A 16 -1.44 -8.56 -8.54
N LYS A 17 -0.27 -9.21 -8.47
CA LYS A 17 -0.10 -10.55 -9.06
C LYS A 17 -1.03 -11.60 -8.44
N ALA A 18 -1.26 -11.52 -7.13
CA ALA A 18 -2.02 -12.53 -6.39
C ALA A 18 -3.53 -12.22 -6.31
N HIS A 19 -3.91 -10.94 -6.25
CA HIS A 19 -5.24 -10.49 -5.82
C HIS A 19 -5.75 -9.26 -6.61
N LYS A 20 -5.29 -9.03 -7.85
CA LYS A 20 -5.69 -7.82 -8.62
C LYS A 20 -7.21 -7.59 -8.73
N ASP A 21 -8.00 -8.67 -8.74
CA ASP A 21 -9.45 -8.60 -8.90
C ASP A 21 -10.17 -8.37 -7.55
N ASP A 22 -9.44 -8.44 -6.43
CA ASP A 22 -9.94 -8.23 -5.06
C ASP A 22 -9.45 -6.88 -4.48
N ILE A 23 -8.75 -6.03 -5.25
CA ILE A 23 -8.08 -4.82 -4.75
C ILE A 23 -8.52 -3.59 -5.55
N ALA A 24 -9.21 -2.66 -4.90
CA ALA A 24 -9.63 -1.40 -5.51
C ALA A 24 -8.52 -0.35 -5.45
N ILE A 25 -7.85 -0.25 -4.30
CA ILE A 25 -6.82 0.76 -4.05
C ILE A 25 -5.67 0.12 -3.28
N ILE A 26 -4.45 0.48 -3.65
CA ILE A 26 -3.26 0.35 -2.80
C ILE A 26 -2.66 1.74 -2.66
N ALA A 27 -2.41 2.17 -1.42
CA ALA A 27 -1.85 3.49 -1.16
C ALA A 27 -0.86 3.44 0.02
N TYR A 28 0.09 4.37 -0.01
CA TYR A 28 0.94 4.67 1.13
C TYR A 28 0.48 5.97 1.80
N TYR A 29 0.70 6.09 3.11
CA TYR A 29 0.34 7.27 3.89
C TYR A 29 1.48 7.65 4.84
N GLY A 30 1.16 8.49 5.84
CA GLY A 30 2.09 8.79 6.93
C GLY A 30 3.23 9.72 6.54
N SER A 31 4.39 9.49 7.16
CA SER A 31 5.52 10.42 7.11
C SER A 31 6.11 10.56 5.70
N TYR A 32 6.13 9.48 4.91
CA TYR A 32 6.56 9.51 3.51
C TYR A 32 5.57 10.24 2.59
N ALA A 33 4.26 10.13 2.83
CA ALA A 33 3.26 10.85 2.04
C ALA A 33 3.24 12.36 2.31
N THR A 34 3.63 12.77 3.52
CA THR A 34 3.62 14.17 3.95
C THR A 34 4.97 14.87 3.82
N GLY A 35 6.01 14.17 3.34
CA GLY A 35 7.37 14.70 3.25
C GLY A 35 8.05 14.95 4.60
N ARG A 36 7.60 14.27 5.67
CA ARG A 36 8.10 14.41 7.05
C ARG A 36 8.86 13.18 7.55
N ALA A 37 9.18 12.24 6.66
CA ALA A 37 9.93 11.04 7.01
C ALA A 37 11.34 11.39 7.56
N SER A 38 11.75 10.66 8.59
CA SER A 38 13.10 10.69 9.15
C SER A 38 13.84 9.38 8.84
N GLU A 39 15.12 9.29 9.19
CA GLU A 39 15.95 8.08 8.97
C GLU A 39 15.41 6.82 9.67
N THR A 40 14.52 6.98 10.65
CA THR A 40 13.90 5.88 11.40
C THR A 40 12.42 5.70 11.07
N SER A 41 11.90 6.44 10.09
CA SER A 41 10.51 6.29 9.64
C SER A 41 10.32 4.98 8.89
N ASP A 42 9.24 4.29 9.23
CA ASP A 42 8.69 3.15 8.52
C ASP A 42 7.84 3.58 7.33
N LEU A 43 7.47 2.60 6.51
CA LEU A 43 6.57 2.77 5.36
C LEU A 43 5.17 2.29 5.74
N ASP A 44 4.24 3.23 5.83
CA ASP A 44 2.83 2.97 6.09
C ASP A 44 2.07 2.70 4.79
N MET A 45 1.42 1.54 4.68
CA MET A 45 0.61 1.18 3.50
C MET A 45 -0.71 0.52 3.91
N PHE A 46 -1.72 0.69 3.08
CA PHE A 46 -2.96 -0.07 3.17
C PHE A 46 -3.44 -0.48 1.77
N TYR A 47 -4.33 -1.45 1.74
CA TYR A 47 -5.16 -1.74 0.58
C TYR A 47 -6.63 -1.61 0.95
N THR A 48 -7.45 -1.21 -0.02
CA THR A 48 -8.90 -1.27 0.05
C THR A 48 -9.35 -2.39 -0.86
N PRO A 49 -10.11 -3.38 -0.36
CA PRO A 49 -10.67 -4.42 -1.19
C PRO A 49 -11.52 -3.84 -2.34
N ASP A 50 -11.45 -4.45 -3.53
CA ASP A 50 -12.45 -4.23 -4.58
C ASP A 50 -13.66 -5.09 -4.26
N GLU A 51 -14.45 -4.59 -3.31
CA GLU A 51 -15.77 -5.14 -3.07
C GLU A 51 -16.66 -4.78 -4.26
N GLY A 52 -16.69 -5.65 -5.27
CA GLY A 52 -17.95 -5.89 -6.00
C GLY A 52 -19.06 -6.41 -5.07
N ASP A 53 -18.77 -6.59 -3.77
CA ASP A 53 -19.51 -7.35 -2.77
C ASP A 53 -19.34 -6.71 -1.37
N ALA A 54 -19.73 -5.44 -1.22
CA ALA A 54 -19.98 -4.88 0.10
C ALA A 54 -21.27 -5.51 0.63
N GLY A 55 -21.15 -6.76 1.11
CA GLY A 55 -22.20 -7.39 1.90
C GLY A 55 -22.66 -6.41 2.99
N PRO A 56 -23.97 -6.39 3.33
CA PRO A 56 -24.54 -5.30 4.11
C PRO A 56 -23.83 -5.17 5.47
N VAL A 57 -23.40 -3.94 5.76
CA VAL A 57 -22.96 -3.49 7.09
C VAL A 57 -24.08 -3.57 8.13
#